data_AF-A0A7G9FPP6-F1
#
_entry.id   AF-A0A7G9FPP6-F1
#
_cell.length_a   1.000
_cell.length_b   1.000
_cell.length_c   1.000
_cell.angle_alpha   90.00
_cell.angle_beta   90.00
_cell.angle_gamma   90.00
#
_symmetry.space_group_name_H-M   'P 1'
#
loop_
_entity.id
_entity.type
_entity.pdbx_description
1 polymer ?
#
loop_
_entity_poly.entity_id
_entity_poly.type
_entity_poly.pdbx_seq_one_letter_code
_entity_poly.pdbx_strand_id
1 'polypeptide(L)'
;MSDKASAQQDLLKELYNYSATIIPGTETLIAELRHNRQSDTDELFNLVIQGINWEIEVFNNCEDLINRDEQRIDKGRMASAVGRLGKVLQEKDDIKLAASLEVDFLPFLKAMKRVAETMNV
;
A
#
# COMPACT_ATOMS: atom_id res chain seq x y z
N MET A 1 18.53 -18.51 13.92
CA MET A 1 18.54 -17.71 12.67
C MET A 1 17.52 -18.19 11.62
N SER A 2 16.86 -19.36 11.79
CA SER A 2 15.89 -19.91 10.82
C SER A 2 14.51 -19.23 10.84
N ASP A 3 14.01 -18.83 12.01
CA ASP A 3 12.59 -18.45 12.17
C ASP A 3 12.24 -17.10 11.55
N LYS A 4 13.15 -16.11 11.62
CA LYS A 4 12.91 -14.76 11.08
C LYS A 4 12.79 -14.77 9.55
N ALA A 5 13.68 -15.52 8.88
CA ALA A 5 13.66 -15.61 7.41
C ALA A 5 12.40 -16.33 6.91
N SER A 6 11.96 -17.39 7.59
CA SER A 6 10.70 -18.08 7.27
C SER A 6 9.50 -17.14 7.43
N ALA A 7 9.41 -16.43 8.56
CA ALA A 7 8.31 -15.50 8.81
C ALA A 7 8.24 -14.36 7.79
N GLN A 8 9.39 -13.81 7.36
CA GLN A 8 9.44 -12.79 6.31
C GLN A 8 8.98 -13.33 4.95
N GLN A 9 9.33 -14.58 4.61
CA GLN A 9 8.84 -15.21 3.39
C GLN A 9 7.32 -15.43 3.43
N ASP A 10 6.77 -15.86 4.57
CA ASP A 10 5.34 -16.06 4.71
C ASP A 10 4.56 -14.74 4.62
N LEU A 11 5.07 -13.65 5.22
CA LEU A 11 4.50 -12.32 5.06
C LEU A 11 4.51 -11.84 3.59
N LEU A 12 5.59 -12.11 2.84
CA LEU A 12 5.65 -11.75 1.43
C LEU A 12 4.68 -12.59 0.57
N LYS A 13 4.42 -13.87 0.91
CA LYS A 13 3.37 -14.68 0.27
C LYS A 13 1.99 -14.11 0.52
N GLU A 14 1.69 -13.79 1.78
CA GLU A 14 0.43 -13.16 2.16
C GLU A 14 0.25 -11.84 1.41
N LEU A 15 1.31 -11.04 1.29
CA LEU A 15 1.29 -9.78 0.56
C LEU A 15 0.98 -9.98 -0.92
N TYR A 16 1.59 -10.95 -1.58
CA TYR A 16 1.31 -11.25 -2.99
C TYR A 16 -0.17 -11.58 -3.20
N ASN A 17 -0.74 -12.41 -2.33
CA ASN A 17 -2.15 -12.80 -2.40
C ASN A 17 -3.06 -11.61 -2.08
N TYR A 18 -2.74 -10.84 -1.05
CA TYR A 18 -3.52 -9.68 -0.64
C TYR A 18 -3.50 -8.55 -1.68
N SER A 19 -2.40 -8.40 -2.42
CA SER A 19 -2.25 -7.45 -3.53
C SER A 19 -3.34 -7.60 -4.61
N ALA A 20 -3.87 -8.81 -4.80
CA ALA A 20 -4.97 -9.07 -5.75
C ALA A 20 -6.30 -8.42 -5.33
N THR A 21 -6.43 -8.06 -4.04
CA THR A 21 -7.62 -7.42 -3.47
C THR A 21 -7.41 -5.92 -3.27
N ILE A 22 -6.30 -5.53 -2.63
CA ILE A 22 -6.09 -4.13 -2.21
C ILE A 22 -5.79 -3.20 -3.40
N ILE A 23 -5.11 -3.67 -4.45
CA ILE A 23 -4.82 -2.85 -5.64
C ILE A 23 -6.12 -2.48 -6.38
N PRO A 24 -6.99 -3.44 -6.77
CA PRO A 24 -8.28 -3.10 -7.39
C PRO A 24 -9.17 -2.27 -6.46
N GLY A 25 -9.21 -2.56 -5.16
CA GLY A 25 -9.98 -1.77 -4.19
C GLY A 25 -9.52 -0.31 -4.14
N THR A 26 -8.21 -0.06 -4.21
CA THR A 26 -7.64 1.29 -4.27
C THR A 26 -7.99 1.99 -5.58
N GLU A 27 -7.94 1.28 -6.72
CA GLU A 27 -8.30 1.82 -8.03
C GLU A 27 -9.80 2.19 -8.09
N THR A 28 -10.68 1.35 -7.55
CA THR A 28 -12.12 1.65 -7.42
C THR A 28 -12.35 2.88 -6.56
N LEU A 29 -11.71 2.97 -5.39
CA LEU A 29 -11.83 4.12 -4.50
C LEU A 29 -11.38 5.42 -5.17
N ILE A 30 -10.27 5.39 -5.91
CA ILE A 30 -9.80 6.56 -6.68
C ILE A 30 -10.87 7.01 -7.69
N ALA A 31 -11.48 6.07 -8.42
CA ALA A 31 -12.50 6.38 -9.40
C ALA A 31 -13.77 6.98 -8.75
N GLU A 32 -14.23 6.41 -7.64
CA GLU A 32 -15.39 6.92 -6.90
C GLU A 32 -15.16 8.34 -6.38
N LEU A 33 -14.02 8.59 -5.73
CA LEU A 33 -13.65 9.91 -5.22
C LEU A 33 -13.52 10.96 -6.33
N ARG A 34 -13.09 10.58 -7.54
CA ARG A 34 -12.92 11.51 -8.67
C ARG A 34 -14.22 11.86 -9.38
N HIS A 35 -15.17 10.93 -9.45
CA HIS A 35 -16.26 11.02 -10.40
C HIS A 35 -17.64 10.88 -9.77
N ASN A 36 -17.83 9.87 -8.95
CA ASN A 36 -19.14 9.58 -8.37
C ASN A 36 -18.96 8.72 -7.11
N ARG A 37 -19.04 9.37 -5.95
CA ARG A 37 -19.11 8.66 -4.67
C ARG A 37 -20.33 7.76 -4.66
N GLN A 38 -20.16 6.56 -4.14
CA GLN A 38 -21.22 5.63 -3.80
C GLN A 38 -21.63 5.78 -2.33
N SER A 39 -22.70 5.10 -1.93
CA SER A 39 -23.17 5.09 -0.55
C SER A 39 -22.18 4.45 0.43
N ASP A 40 -21.32 3.56 -0.07
CA ASP A 40 -20.33 2.77 0.66
C ASP A 40 -18.89 3.25 0.45
N THR A 41 -18.65 4.36 -0.27
CA THR A 41 -17.30 4.89 -0.53
C THR A 41 -16.50 5.14 0.75
N ASP A 42 -17.14 5.56 1.84
CA ASP A 42 -16.44 5.76 3.12
C ASP A 42 -16.03 4.43 3.78
N GLU A 43 -16.81 3.37 3.60
CA GLU A 43 -16.44 2.03 4.06
C GLU A 43 -15.26 1.50 3.25
N LEU A 44 -15.34 1.60 1.91
CA LEU A 44 -14.25 1.25 1.02
C LEU A 44 -12.97 2.04 1.33
N PHE A 45 -13.10 3.34 1.59
CA PHE A 45 -11.99 4.20 2.02
C PHE A 45 -11.30 3.63 3.25
N ASN A 46 -12.05 3.30 4.30
CA ASN A 46 -11.49 2.76 5.54
C ASN A 46 -10.78 1.41 5.31
N LEU A 47 -11.35 0.52 4.49
CA LEU A 47 -10.73 -0.76 4.13
C LEU A 47 -9.42 -0.56 3.37
N VAL A 48 -9.37 0.38 2.43
CA VAL A 48 -8.15 0.71 1.67
C VAL A 48 -7.08 1.26 2.59
N ILE A 49 -7.42 2.18 3.51
CA ILE A 49 -6.45 2.71 4.48
C ILE A 49 -5.90 1.62 5.40
N GLN A 50 -6.75 0.70 5.87
CA GLN A 50 -6.32 -0.44 6.67
C GLN A 50 -5.35 -1.34 5.89
N GLY A 51 -5.67 -1.65 4.63
CA GLY A 51 -4.81 -2.47 3.77
C GLY A 51 -3.46 -1.81 3.47
N ILE A 52 -3.44 -0.49 3.21
CA ILE A 52 -2.20 0.28 3.05
C ILE A 52 -1.35 0.23 4.32
N ASN A 53 -1.95 0.42 5.50
CA ASN A 53 -1.22 0.33 6.77
C ASN A 53 -0.60 -1.06 6.97
N TRP A 54 -1.34 -2.12 6.65
CA TRP A 54 -0.83 -3.48 6.73
C TRP A 54 0.35 -3.72 5.78
N GLU A 55 0.29 -3.24 4.52
CA GLU A 55 1.43 -3.37 3.61
C GLU A 55 2.66 -2.59 4.08
N ILE A 56 2.47 -1.42 4.71
CA ILE A 56 3.56 -0.66 5.34
C ILE A 56 4.19 -1.47 6.48
N GLU A 57 3.39 -2.17 7.29
CA GLU A 57 3.88 -3.08 8.34
C GLU A 57 4.67 -4.24 7.75
N VAL A 58 4.18 -4.88 6.68
CA VAL A 58 4.92 -5.94 5.97
C VAL A 58 6.25 -5.41 5.44
N PHE A 59 6.24 -4.24 4.79
CA PHE A 59 7.47 -3.59 4.33
C PHE A 59 8.45 -3.36 5.48
N ASN A 60 8.01 -2.77 6.59
CA ASN A 60 8.89 -2.51 7.74
C ASN A 60 9.48 -3.80 8.34
N ASN A 61 8.71 -4.90 8.37
CA ASN A 61 9.20 -6.20 8.85
C ASN A 61 10.15 -6.88 7.87
N CYS A 62 10.03 -6.57 6.57
CA CYS A 62 10.80 -7.20 5.49
C CYS A 62 11.84 -6.26 4.86
N GLU A 63 12.03 -5.03 5.36
CA GLU A 63 12.83 -3.97 4.72
C GLU A 63 14.25 -4.45 4.39
N ASP A 64 14.94 -5.05 5.36
CA ASP A 64 16.29 -5.60 5.20
C ASP A 64 16.37 -6.63 4.06
N LEU A 65 15.30 -7.39 3.85
CA LEU A 65 15.22 -8.44 2.83
C LEU A 65 14.83 -7.84 1.47
N ILE A 66 13.86 -6.94 1.44
CA ILE A 66 13.36 -6.27 0.23
C ILE A 66 14.44 -5.41 -0.41
N ASN A 67 15.21 -4.68 0.41
CA ASN A 67 16.20 -3.71 -0.03
C ASN A 67 17.65 -4.24 0.05
N ARG A 68 17.85 -5.55 0.25
CA ARG A 68 19.17 -6.13 0.52
C ARG A 68 20.21 -5.86 -0.57
N ASP A 69 19.81 -6.13 -1.81
CA ASP A 69 20.72 -6.15 -2.97
C ASP A 69 20.61 -4.85 -3.80
N GLU A 70 19.44 -4.21 -3.77
CA GLU A 70 19.16 -2.92 -4.40
C GLU A 70 18.04 -2.20 -3.63
N GLN A 71 17.99 -0.86 -3.68
CA GLN A 71 16.87 -0.11 -3.09
C GLN A 71 15.63 -0.26 -3.97
N ARG A 72 14.76 -1.23 -3.66
CA ARG A 72 13.49 -1.48 -4.36
C ARG A 72 12.39 -0.54 -3.91
N ILE A 73 12.37 -0.21 -2.61
CA ILE A 73 11.36 0.64 -2.00
C ILE A 73 12.03 1.68 -1.12
N ASP A 74 11.64 2.94 -1.33
CA ASP A 74 12.14 4.10 -0.58
C ASP A 74 11.23 4.41 0.62
N LYS A 75 11.72 4.10 1.82
CA LYS A 75 11.03 4.36 3.09
C LYS A 75 10.81 5.85 3.36
N GLY A 76 11.73 6.72 2.96
CA GLY A 76 11.61 8.16 3.14
C GLY A 76 10.50 8.75 2.27
N ARG A 77 10.37 8.25 1.03
CA ARG A 77 9.25 8.60 0.15
C ARG A 77 7.91 8.14 0.73
N MET A 78 7.86 6.92 1.27
CA MET A 78 6.67 6.36 1.93
C MET A 78 6.26 7.17 3.17
N ALA A 79 7.20 7.49 4.06
CA ALA A 79 6.92 8.32 5.24
C ALA A 79 6.39 9.71 4.84
N SER A 80 6.95 10.30 3.78
CA SER A 80 6.47 11.57 3.24
C SER A 80 5.06 11.47 2.66
N ALA A 81 4.72 10.36 2.00
CA ALA A 81 3.39 10.10 1.47
C ALA A 81 2.35 9.96 2.60
N VAL A 82 2.65 9.22 3.66
CA VAL A 82 1.79 9.11 4.85
C VAL A 82 1.56 10.48 5.48
N GLY A 83 2.61 11.29 5.61
CA GLY A 83 2.50 12.66 6.12
C GLY A 83 1.65 13.57 5.23
N ARG A 84 1.70 13.42 3.90
CA ARG A 84 0.82 14.14 2.96
C ARG A 84 -0.63 13.69 3.11
N LEU A 85 -0.88 12.38 3.13
CA LEU A 85 -2.23 11.83 3.29
C LEU A 85 -2.91 12.35 4.57
N GLY A 86 -2.18 12.38 5.69
CA GLY A 86 -2.68 12.92 6.95
C GLY A 86 -3.14 14.37 6.87
N LYS A 87 -2.49 15.20 6.03
CA LYS A 87 -2.92 16.59 5.78
C LYS A 87 -4.16 16.64 4.90
N VAL A 88 -4.16 15.88 3.80
CA VAL A 88 -5.28 15.83 2.86
C VAL A 88 -6.58 15.35 3.55
N LEU A 89 -6.47 14.40 4.48
CA LEU A 89 -7.59 13.93 5.29
C LEU A 89 -8.28 15.03 6.10
N GLN A 90 -7.54 16.05 6.54
CA GLN A 90 -8.11 17.19 7.27
C GLN A 90 -8.88 18.14 6.35
N GLU A 91 -8.57 18.14 5.06
CA GLU A 91 -9.16 19.04 4.07
C GLU A 91 -10.53 18.54 3.57
N LYS A 92 -10.85 17.25 3.77
CA LYS A 92 -12.10 16.60 3.30
C LYS A 92 -12.37 16.83 1.81
N ASP A 93 -11.30 16.83 1.01
CA ASP A 93 -11.34 17.03 -0.44
C ASP A 93 -11.06 15.71 -1.15
N ASP A 94 -12.10 15.15 -1.76
CA ASP A 94 -12.04 13.85 -2.44
C ASP A 94 -11.09 13.83 -3.64
N ILE A 95 -10.97 14.95 -4.36
CA ILE A 95 -10.07 15.03 -5.51
C ILE A 95 -8.62 14.95 -5.04
N LYS A 96 -8.31 15.62 -3.92
CA LYS A 96 -6.98 15.53 -3.31
C LYS A 96 -6.72 14.17 -2.68
N LEU A 97 -7.72 13.55 -2.05
CA LEU A 97 -7.62 12.18 -1.52
C LEU A 97 -7.32 11.19 -2.64
N ALA A 98 -8.08 11.23 -3.73
CA ALA A 98 -7.86 10.40 -4.91
C ALA A 98 -6.46 10.62 -5.49
N ALA A 99 -6.02 11.87 -5.64
CA ALA A 99 -4.68 12.18 -6.12
C ALA A 99 -3.59 11.63 -5.20
N SER A 100 -3.77 11.70 -3.88
CA SER A 100 -2.82 11.14 -2.91
C SER A 100 -2.74 9.62 -3.05
N LEU A 101 -3.87 8.93 -3.15
CA LEU A 101 -3.93 7.47 -3.34
C LEU A 101 -3.26 7.07 -4.67
N GLU A 102 -3.55 7.78 -5.75
CA GLU A 102 -3.08 7.45 -7.10
C GLU A 102 -1.59 7.72 -7.30
N VAL A 103 -1.06 8.83 -6.78
CA VAL A 103 0.32 9.25 -7.02
C VAL A 103 1.30 8.60 -6.04
N ASP A 104 0.87 8.36 -4.80
CA ASP A 104 1.76 7.88 -3.75
C ASP A 104 1.55 6.41 -3.40
N PHE A 105 0.30 6.00 -3.14
CA PHE A 105 0.03 4.68 -2.56
C PHE A 105 -0.14 3.58 -3.61
N LEU A 106 -0.87 3.83 -4.69
CA LEU A 106 -1.06 2.83 -5.75
C LEU A 106 0.28 2.37 -6.37
N PRO A 107 1.27 3.25 -6.62
CA PRO A 107 2.60 2.82 -7.07
C PRO A 107 3.35 2.03 -6.00
N PHE A 108 3.18 2.36 -4.71
CA PHE A 108 3.76 1.60 -3.60
C PHE A 108 3.18 0.18 -3.53
N LEU A 109 1.85 0.01 -3.56
CA LEU A 109 1.19 -1.30 -3.57
C LEU A 109 1.66 -2.16 -4.76
N LYS A 110 1.74 -1.55 -5.95
CA LYS A 110 2.23 -2.24 -7.16
C LYS A 110 3.71 -2.63 -7.04
N ALA A 111 4.53 -1.80 -6.40
CA ALA A 111 5.94 -2.12 -6.14
C ALA A 111 6.08 -3.27 -5.13
N MET A 112 5.32 -3.25 -4.03
CA MET A 112 5.28 -4.34 -3.04
C MET A 112 4.86 -5.67 -3.68
N LYS A 113 3.79 -5.68 -4.49
CA LYS A 113 3.38 -6.87 -5.25
C LYS A 113 4.52 -7.41 -6.12
N ARG A 114 5.20 -6.52 -6.87
CA ARG A 114 6.30 -6.91 -7.75
C ARG A 114 7.48 -7.47 -6.97
N VAL A 115 7.79 -6.89 -5.80
CA VAL A 115 8.81 -7.41 -4.90
C VAL A 115 8.48 -8.84 -4.50
N ALA A 116 7.27 -9.10 -3.98
CA ALA A 116 6.84 -10.44 -3.62
C ALA A 116 6.94 -11.41 -4.80
N GLU A 117 6.42 -11.02 -5.97
CA GLU A 117 6.49 -11.83 -7.20
C GLU A 117 7.93 -12.21 -7.60
N THR A 118 8.88 -11.27 -7.51
CA THR A 118 10.30 -11.53 -7.86
C THR A 118 11.04 -12.41 -6.85
N MET A 119 10.53 -12.52 -5.63
CA MET A 119 11.19 -13.27 -4.57
C MET A 119 10.78 -14.76 -4.56
N ASN A 120 10.04 -15.22 -5.59
CA ASN A 120 9.52 -16.59 -5.73
C ASN A 120 8.81 -17.09 -4.47
N VAL A 121 8.04 -16.20 -3.83
CA VAL A 121 7.11 -16.56 -2.76
C VAL A 121 5.81 -17.12 -3.32
#